data_AF-A0A183FWI5-F1
#
_entry.id   AF-A0A183FWI5-F1
#
_cell.length_a   1.000
_cell.length_b   1.000
_cell.length_c   1.000
_cell.angle_alpha   90.00
_cell.angle_beta   90.00
_cell.angle_gamma   90.00
#
_symmetry.space_group_name_H-M   'P 1'
#
loop_
_entity.id
_entity.type
_entity.pdbx_description
1 polymer ?
#
loop_
_entity_poly.entity_id
_entity_poly.type
_entity_poly.pdbx_seq_one_letter_code
_entity_poly.pdbx_strand_id
1 'polypeptide(L)'
;MLANANSLYRLAADPSFETQFATSLQLQQDFRWRPCYAVLKANLLFVYNKRDDSKPPFLLLIIEDCFIEICDENKVGKDFTFEFKYKTTGKSYIFAAEDFGALERWVSLLTITPIDYMLLLKQSFPEQIERVENSDQTSSGTER
;
A
#
# COMPACT_ATOMS: atom_id res chain seq x y z
N MET A 1 -10.94 12.20 1.80
CA MET A 1 -10.39 13.13 0.81
C MET A 1 -10.28 12.37 -0.51
N LEU A 2 -11.12 12.65 -1.50
CA LEU A 2 -11.03 11.97 -2.81
C LEU A 2 -9.85 12.60 -3.56
N ALA A 3 -8.69 11.94 -3.54
CA ALA A 3 -7.59 12.34 -4.41
C ALA A 3 -8.10 12.30 -5.86
N ASN A 4 -7.98 13.40 -6.60
CA ASN A 4 -8.31 13.38 -8.01
C ASN A 4 -7.34 12.41 -8.75
N ALA A 5 -7.78 11.79 -9.83
CA ALA A 5 -6.99 10.79 -10.56
C ALA A 5 -5.60 11.32 -11.00
N ASN A 6 -5.49 12.64 -11.21
CA ASN A 6 -4.26 13.31 -11.59
C ASN A 6 -3.24 13.37 -10.43
N SER A 7 -3.72 13.56 -9.20
CA SER A 7 -2.90 13.48 -7.98
C SER A 7 -2.39 12.07 -7.74
N LEU A 8 -3.21 11.05 -8.00
CA LEU A 8 -2.78 9.65 -7.92
C LEU A 8 -1.71 9.31 -8.96
N TYR A 9 -1.89 9.80 -10.19
CA TYR A 9 -0.90 9.65 -11.24
C TYR A 9 0.44 10.31 -10.87
N ARG A 10 0.40 11.53 -10.32
CA ARG A 10 1.61 12.23 -9.87
C ARG A 10 2.31 11.49 -8.75
N LEU A 11 1.58 11.01 -7.75
CA LEU A 11 2.14 10.26 -6.63
C LEU A 11 2.76 8.93 -7.09
N ALA A 12 2.08 8.22 -7.99
CA ALA A 12 2.59 7.01 -8.61
C ALA A 12 3.86 7.25 -9.44
N ALA A 13 3.92 8.36 -10.18
CA ALA A 13 5.05 8.73 -11.03
C ALA A 13 6.19 9.41 -10.26
N ASP A 14 5.97 9.78 -8.99
CA ASP A 14 6.94 10.51 -8.19
C ASP A 14 8.18 9.63 -7.94
N PRO A 15 9.37 10.06 -8.38
CA PRO A 15 10.61 9.30 -8.20
C PRO A 15 11.13 9.35 -6.76
N SER A 16 10.65 10.27 -5.92
CA SER A 16 11.02 10.34 -4.50
C SER A 16 10.40 9.20 -3.68
N PHE A 17 9.32 8.60 -4.17
CA PHE A 17 8.73 7.40 -3.58
C PHE A 17 9.39 6.15 -4.18
N GLU A 18 10.32 5.57 -3.41
CA GLU A 18 11.02 4.36 -3.81
C GLU A 18 10.04 3.20 -4.08
N THR A 19 10.28 2.48 -5.17
CA THR A 19 9.52 1.29 -5.52
C THR A 19 10.10 0.11 -4.77
N GLN A 20 9.35 -0.42 -3.81
CA GLN A 20 9.77 -1.59 -3.04
C GLN A 20 9.70 -2.86 -3.89
N PHE A 21 8.61 -3.01 -4.64
CA PHE A 21 8.38 -4.20 -5.45
C PHE A 21 7.38 -3.94 -6.56
N ALA A 22 7.60 -4.56 -7.72
CA ALA A 22 6.70 -4.43 -8.85
C ALA A 22 6.74 -5.67 -9.76
N THR A 23 5.61 -6.34 -9.93
CA THR A 23 5.50 -7.55 -10.76
C THR A 23 4.16 -7.61 -11.49
N SER A 24 4.10 -8.46 -12.51
CA SER A 24 2.84 -8.87 -13.10
C SER A 24 2.05 -9.72 -12.09
N LEU A 25 0.73 -9.56 -12.09
CA LEU A 25 -0.24 -10.35 -11.32
C LEU A 25 -1.45 -10.65 -12.20
N GLN A 26 -2.35 -11.51 -11.71
CA GLN A 26 -3.71 -11.58 -12.22
C GLN A 26 -4.69 -11.10 -11.15
N LEU A 27 -5.61 -10.22 -11.51
CA LEU A 27 -6.68 -9.75 -10.63
C LEU A 27 -7.99 -10.44 -11.02
N GLN A 28 -8.72 -10.96 -10.03
CA GLN A 28 -10.05 -11.52 -10.25
C GLN A 28 -11.08 -10.39 -10.38
N GLN A 29 -11.73 -10.29 -11.53
CA GLN A 29 -12.81 -9.34 -11.82
C GLN A 29 -13.96 -10.05 -12.52
N ASP A 30 -15.19 -9.89 -12.03
CA ASP A 30 -16.38 -10.55 -12.57
C ASP A 30 -16.18 -12.07 -12.75
N PHE A 31 -15.58 -12.71 -11.74
CA PHE A 31 -15.21 -14.14 -11.73
C PHE A 31 -14.23 -14.56 -12.83
N ARG A 32 -13.49 -13.61 -13.42
CA ARG A 32 -12.46 -13.86 -14.43
C ARG A 32 -11.12 -13.30 -14.01
N TRP A 33 -10.05 -14.04 -14.31
CA TRP A 33 -8.69 -13.59 -14.09
C TRP A 33 -8.24 -12.68 -15.22
N ARG A 34 -7.80 -11.47 -14.88
CA ARG A 34 -7.26 -10.51 -15.85
C ARG A 34 -5.82 -10.14 -15.49
N PRO A 35 -4.89 -10.10 -16.45
CA PRO A 35 -3.54 -9.67 -16.19
C PRO A 35 -3.53 -8.20 -15.74
N CYS A 36 -2.66 -7.89 -14.79
CA CYS A 36 -2.39 -6.55 -14.34
C CYS A 36 -0.91 -6.43 -13.96
N TYR A 37 -0.47 -5.20 -13.71
CA TYR A 37 0.86 -4.91 -13.18
C TYR A 37 0.72 -4.15 -11.88
N ALA A 38 1.30 -4.68 -10.81
CA ALA A 38 1.20 -4.11 -9.48
C ALA A 38 2.54 -3.50 -9.06
N VAL A 39 2.48 -2.31 -8.45
CA VAL A 39 3.64 -1.52 -8.01
C VAL A 39 3.41 -1.09 -6.57
N LEU A 40 4.23 -1.60 -5.65
CA LEU A 40 4.24 -1.21 -4.24
C LEU A 40 5.27 -0.10 -4.02
N LYS A 41 4.79 1.06 -3.59
CA LYS A 41 5.60 2.21 -3.21
C LYS A 41 5.20 2.65 -1.81
N ALA A 42 6.15 2.63 -0.87
CA ALA A 42 5.85 2.83 0.56
C ALA A 42 4.64 1.96 1.00
N ASN A 43 3.59 2.56 1.56
CA ASN A 43 2.36 1.88 1.99
C ASN A 43 1.21 1.90 0.96
N LEU A 44 1.52 2.13 -0.32
CA LEU A 44 0.54 2.24 -1.40
C LEU A 44 0.80 1.21 -2.49
N LEU A 45 -0.24 0.46 -2.86
CA LEU A 45 -0.21 -0.43 -4.02
C LEU A 45 -0.97 0.20 -5.18
N PHE A 46 -0.25 0.46 -6.27
CA PHE A 46 -0.80 0.94 -7.53
C PHE A 46 -0.95 -0.21 -8.51
N VAL A 47 -2.12 -0.35 -9.14
CA VAL A 47 -2.40 -1.42 -10.10
C VAL A 47 -2.75 -0.85 -11.47
N TYR A 48 -2.03 -1.31 -12.48
CA TYR A 48 -2.13 -0.91 -13.87
C TYR A 48 -2.59 -2.08 -14.73
N ASN A 49 -3.08 -1.79 -15.93
CA ASN A 49 -3.41 -2.86 -16.89
C ASN A 49 -2.14 -3.56 -17.42
N LYS A 50 -1.00 -2.86 -17.44
CA LYS A 50 0.29 -3.34 -17.95
C LYS A 50 1.46 -2.53 -17.36
N ARG A 51 2.68 -3.04 -17.50
CA ARG A 51 3.91 -2.49 -16.91
C ARG A 51 4.19 -1.02 -17.28
N ASP A 52 4.16 -0.71 -18.56
CA ASP A 52 4.47 0.63 -19.08
C ASP A 52 3.19 1.34 -19.54
N ASP A 53 2.13 1.27 -18.73
CA ASP A 53 0.87 1.95 -19.05
C ASP A 53 1.03 3.47 -18.87
N SER A 54 0.73 4.23 -19.92
CA SER A 54 0.71 5.70 -19.83
C SER A 54 -0.54 6.21 -19.12
N LYS A 55 -1.52 5.33 -18.85
CA LYS A 55 -2.75 5.64 -18.13
C LYS A 55 -2.54 5.58 -16.62
N PRO A 56 -3.35 6.32 -15.84
CA PRO A 56 -3.32 6.21 -14.39
C PRO A 56 -3.67 4.79 -13.91
N PRO A 57 -3.16 4.40 -12.72
CA PRO A 57 -3.53 3.13 -12.11
C PRO A 57 -5.05 3.08 -11.95
N PHE A 58 -5.67 1.96 -12.31
CA PHE A 58 -7.11 1.80 -12.22
C PHE A 58 -7.56 1.40 -10.81
N LEU A 59 -6.63 0.94 -9.98
CA LEU A 59 -6.86 0.56 -8.59
C LEU A 59 -5.69 1.06 -7.72
N LEU A 60 -6.04 1.63 -6.58
CA LEU A 60 -5.15 2.05 -5.52
C LEU A 60 -5.58 1.38 -4.22
N LEU A 61 -4.67 0.66 -3.57
CA LEU A 61 -4.88 0.13 -2.23
C LEU A 61 -3.94 0.83 -1.24
N ILE A 62 -4.48 1.20 -0.09
CA ILE A 62 -3.71 1.71 1.05
C ILE A 62 -3.51 0.51 1.98
N ILE A 63 -2.27 0.05 2.11
CA ILE A 63 -1.98 -1.24 2.76
C ILE A 63 -2.43 -1.25 4.23
N GLU A 64 -2.33 -0.12 4.92
CA GLU A 64 -2.77 0.02 6.32
C GLU A 64 -4.27 -0.21 6.53
N ASP A 65 -5.11 0.05 5.52
CA ASP A 65 -6.56 -0.17 5.58
C ASP A 65 -6.96 -1.57 5.07
N CYS A 66 -6.01 -2.47 4.84
CA CYS A 66 -6.29 -3.81 4.33
C CYS A 66 -5.92 -4.89 5.34
N PHE A 67 -6.73 -5.94 5.40
CA PHE A 67 -6.26 -7.28 5.76
C PHE A 67 -5.69 -7.94 4.51
N ILE A 68 -4.56 -8.64 4.68
CA ILE A 68 -3.91 -9.42 3.63
C ILE A 68 -3.97 -10.88 4.06
N GLU A 69 -4.62 -11.71 3.26
CA GLU A 69 -4.83 -13.13 3.58
C GLU A 69 -4.50 -13.98 2.36
N ILE A 70 -3.84 -15.12 2.58
CA ILE A 70 -3.66 -16.14 1.53
C ILE A 70 -4.98 -16.86 1.34
N CYS A 71 -5.38 -17.08 0.09
CA CYS A 71 -6.66 -17.71 -0.21
C CYS A 71 -6.57 -19.25 -0.22
N ASP A 72 -7.71 -19.90 -0.02
CA ASP A 72 -7.86 -21.34 -0.27
C ASP A 72 -8.01 -21.58 -1.78
N GLU A 73 -6.96 -22.12 -2.39
CA GLU A 73 -6.86 -22.35 -3.84
C GLU A 73 -8.00 -23.22 -4.37
N ASN A 74 -8.53 -24.16 -3.56
CA ASN A 74 -9.65 -25.01 -3.96
C ASN A 74 -10.96 -24.22 -4.09
N LYS A 75 -11.14 -23.19 -3.26
CA LYS A 75 -12.34 -22.33 -3.30
C LYS A 75 -12.26 -21.32 -4.43
N VAL A 76 -11.06 -20.77 -4.65
CA VAL A 76 -10.83 -19.71 -5.63
C VAL A 76 -10.61 -20.26 -7.04
N GLY A 77 -10.17 -21.53 -7.16
CA GLY A 77 -9.90 -22.20 -8.43
C GLY A 77 -8.64 -21.68 -9.13
N LYS A 78 -7.66 -21.20 -8.35
CA LYS A 78 -6.42 -20.60 -8.84
C LYS A 78 -5.32 -20.66 -7.80
N ASP A 79 -4.14 -21.07 -8.23
CA ASP A 79 -2.96 -21.18 -7.39
C ASP A 79 -2.35 -19.82 -7.07
N PHE A 80 -1.58 -19.77 -5.98
CA PHE A 80 -0.79 -18.62 -5.54
C PHE A 80 -1.63 -17.36 -5.31
N THR A 81 -2.81 -17.53 -4.71
CA THR A 81 -3.79 -16.48 -4.53
C THR A 81 -3.75 -15.83 -3.16
N PHE A 82 -4.00 -14.52 -3.14
CA PHE A 82 -4.09 -13.72 -1.92
C PHE A 82 -5.12 -12.59 -2.09
N GLU A 83 -5.74 -12.20 -0.99
CA GLU A 83 -6.80 -11.21 -0.93
C GLU A 83 -6.38 -9.97 -0.16
N PHE A 84 -6.71 -8.79 -0.71
CA PHE A 84 -6.81 -7.56 0.06
C PHE A 84 -8.26 -7.32 0.44
N LYS A 85 -8.55 -7.22 1.73
CA LYS A 85 -9.88 -6.89 2.22
C LYS A 85 -9.84 -5.60 3.03
N TYR A 86 -10.56 -4.57 2.59
CA TYR A 86 -10.62 -3.31 3.32
C TYR A 86 -11.25 -3.50 4.69
N LYS A 87 -10.59 -2.99 5.74
CA LYS A 87 -11.07 -3.02 7.12
C LYS A 87 -12.33 -2.19 7.28
N THR A 88 -12.37 -1.03 6.61
CA THR A 88 -13.47 -0.06 6.71
C THR A 88 -14.71 -0.47 5.93
N THR A 89 -14.55 -0.97 4.70
CA THR A 89 -15.68 -1.23 3.78
C THR A 89 -16.00 -2.70 3.59
N GLY A 90 -15.10 -3.61 3.99
CA GLY A 90 -15.21 -5.04 3.73
C GLY A 90 -15.04 -5.44 2.26
N LYS A 91 -14.90 -4.48 1.35
CA LYS A 91 -14.66 -4.73 -0.07
C LYS A 91 -13.31 -5.41 -0.26
N SER A 92 -13.27 -6.40 -1.14
CA SER A 92 -12.06 -7.19 -1.37
C SER A 92 -11.61 -7.26 -2.83
N TYR A 93 -10.32 -7.59 -3.01
CA TYR A 93 -9.67 -7.80 -4.29
C TYR A 93 -8.74 -9.00 -4.19
N ILE A 94 -8.94 -9.98 -5.05
CA ILE A 94 -8.18 -11.22 -5.05
C ILE A 94 -7.18 -11.19 -6.20
N PHE A 95 -5.91 -11.39 -5.88
CA PHE A 95 -4.80 -11.46 -6.83
C PHE A 95 -4.22 -12.87 -6.86
N ALA A 96 -3.63 -13.22 -8.00
CA ALA A 96 -2.81 -14.42 -8.16
C ALA A 96 -1.40 -14.01 -8.64
N ALA A 97 -0.38 -14.51 -7.96
CA ALA A 97 1.00 -14.38 -8.37
C ALA A 97 1.36 -15.38 -9.48
N GLU A 98 2.50 -15.17 -10.13
CA GLU A 98 2.99 -16.08 -11.18
C GLU A 98 3.44 -17.42 -10.61
N ASP A 99 4.07 -17.39 -9.43
CA ASP A 99 4.58 -18.55 -8.73
C ASP A 99 4.59 -18.33 -7.20
N PHE A 100 4.95 -19.37 -6.46
CA PHE A 100 5.03 -19.34 -5.01
C PHE A 100 6.05 -18.31 -4.48
N GLY A 101 7.20 -18.14 -5.14
CA GLY A 101 8.23 -17.19 -4.70
C GLY A 101 7.76 -15.74 -4.84
N ALA A 102 7.02 -15.43 -5.90
CA ALA A 102 6.37 -14.15 -6.09
C ALA A 102 5.27 -13.92 -5.03
N LEU A 103 4.43 -14.92 -4.73
CA LEU A 103 3.42 -14.85 -3.66
C LEU A 103 4.07 -14.55 -2.31
N GLU A 104 5.07 -15.35 -1.92
CA GLU A 104 5.79 -15.20 -0.65
C GLU A 104 6.34 -13.78 -0.53
N ARG A 105 7.01 -13.29 -1.57
CA ARG A 105 7.57 -11.94 -1.59
C ARG A 105 6.50 -10.85 -1.47
N TRP A 106 5.35 -11.00 -2.13
CA TRP A 106 4.23 -10.09 -1.98
C TRP A 106 3.73 -10.07 -0.54
N VAL A 107 3.41 -11.24 0.04
CA VAL A 107 2.86 -11.32 1.40
C VAL A 107 3.85 -10.78 2.44
N SER A 108 5.15 -11.09 2.33
CA SER A 108 6.18 -10.56 3.23
C SER A 108 6.26 -9.04 3.20
N LEU A 109 6.35 -8.43 2.02
CA LEU A 109 6.47 -6.97 1.92
C LEU A 109 5.19 -6.26 2.39
N LEU A 110 4.02 -6.78 2.03
CA LEU A 110 2.74 -6.19 2.39
C LEU A 110 2.46 -6.26 3.90
N THR A 111 2.97 -7.28 4.60
CA THR A 111 2.82 -7.43 6.05
C THR A 111 3.84 -6.62 6.85
N ILE A 112 5.04 -6.42 6.32
CA ILE A 112 6.08 -5.59 6.93
C ILE A 112 5.80 -4.10 6.74
N THR A 113 5.25 -3.70 5.59
CA THR A 113 5.03 -2.29 5.23
C THR A 113 4.28 -1.48 6.30
N PRO A 114 3.17 -1.95 6.91
CA PRO A 114 2.52 -1.26 8.02
C PRO A 114 3.38 -1.17 9.29
N ILE A 115 4.26 -2.16 9.54
CA ILE A 115 5.13 -2.21 10.71
C ILE A 115 6.21 -1.14 10.60
N ASP A 116 6.86 -1.01 9.45
CA ASP A 116 7.90 -0.01 9.21
C ASP A 116 7.35 1.42 9.39
N TYR A 117 6.14 1.67 8.88
CA TYR A 117 5.45 2.94 9.10
C TYR A 117 5.19 3.20 10.59
N MET A 118 4.68 2.22 11.34
CA MET A 118 4.46 2.38 12.78
C MET A 118 5.77 2.63 13.55
N LEU A 119 6.88 2.01 13.15
CA LEU A 119 8.19 2.23 13.77
C LEU A 119 8.71 3.64 13.51
N LEU A 120 8.61 4.13 12.27
CA LEU A 120 8.96 5.51 11.92
C LEU A 120 8.13 6.52 12.70
N LEU A 121 6.81 6.31 12.78
CA LEU A 121 5.94 7.16 13.58
C LEU A 121 6.38 7.17 15.05
N LYS A 122 6.56 5.99 15.67
CA LYS A 122 7.01 5.87 17.07
C LYS A 122 8.32 6.61 17.34
N GLN A 123 9.26 6.60 16.40
CA GLN A 123 10.53 7.34 16.55
C GLN A 123 10.31 8.85 16.48
N SER A 124 9.42 9.33 15.62
CA SER A 124 9.12 10.76 15.47
C SER A 124 8.23 11.36 16.57
N PHE A 125 7.51 10.54 17.33
CA PHE A 125 6.58 11.00 18.37
C PHE A 125 7.27 11.71 19.55
N PRO A 126 8.32 11.14 20.17
CA PRO A 126 9.05 11.80 21.26
C PRO A 126 9.66 13.15 20.85
N GLU A 127 10.25 13.22 19.66
CA GLU A 127 10.83 14.48 19.14
C GLU A 127 9.78 15.58 18.96
N GLN A 128 8.54 15.20 18.61
CA GLN A 128 7.43 16.13 18.52
C GLN A 128 6.98 16.62 19.90
N ILE A 129 6.96 15.76 20.91
CA ILE A 129 6.64 16.13 22.30
C ILE A 129 7.69 17.12 22.83
N GLU A 130 8.98 16.82 22.69
CA GLU A 130 10.06 17.71 23.13
C GLU A 130 10.00 19.09 22.46
N ARG A 131 9.63 19.15 21.16
CA ARG A 131 9.46 20.44 20.47
C ARG A 131 8.31 21.26 21.04
N VAL A 132 7.18 20.62 21.37
CA VAL A 132 6.03 21.32 21.97
C VAL A 132 6.37 21.82 23.38
N GLU A 133 6.95 20.96 24.22
CA GLU A 133 7.36 21.33 25.58
C GLU A 133 8.41 22.46 25.61
N ASN A 134 9.37 22.45 24.69
CA ASN A 134 10.36 23.53 24.57
C ASN A 134 9.75 24.83 24.03
N SER A 135 8.73 24.76 23.17
CA SER A 135 8.05 25.96 22.65
C SER A 135 7.22 26.70 23.71
N ASP A 136 6.61 25.96 24.65
CA ASP A 136 5.85 26.52 25.77
C ASP A 136 6.76 27.17 26.84
N GLN A 137 8.02 26.75 26.95
CA GLN A 137 9.00 27.38 27.84
C GLN A 137 9.55 28.70 27.31
N THR A 138 9.61 28.88 25.99
CA THR A 138 10.10 30.14 25.38
C THR A 138 9.08 31.29 25.40
N SER A 139 7.78 31.01 25.48
CA SER A 139 6.72 32.03 25.50
C SER A 139 6.50 32.67 26.89
N SER A 140 6.94 32.02 27.97
CA SER A 140 6.80 32.52 29.35
C SER A 140 7.97 33.40 29.83
N GLY A 141 9.01 33.58 29.02
CA GLY A 141 10.24 34.30 29.37
C GLY A 141 10.35 35.77 28.93
N THR A 142 9.36 36.34 28.23
CA THR A 142 9.49 37.66 27.58
C THR A 142 8.68 38.80 28.22
N GLU A 143 8.06 38.58 29.39
CA GLU A 143 7.43 39.65 30.17
C GLU A 143 8.24 39.93 31.45
N ARG A 144 9.32 40.71 31.33
CA ARG A 144 9.91 41.46 32.45
C ARG A 144 10.47 42.80 31.97
#